data_AF-A0A7X1Z7I7-F1
#
_entry.id   AF-A0A7X1Z7I7-F1
#
_cell.length_a   1.000
_cell.length_b   1.000
_cell.length_c   1.000
_cell.angle_alpha   90.00
_cell.angle_beta   90.00
_cell.angle_gamma   90.00
#
_symmetry.space_group_name_H-M   'P 1'
#
loop_
_entity.id
_entity.type
_entity.pdbx_description
1 polymer ?
#
loop_
_entity_poly.entity_id
_entity_poly.type
_entity_poly.pdbx_seq_one_letter_code
_entity_poly.pdbx_strand_id
1 'polypeptide(L)'
;MPKKSGGHLTENRRRRRHIRKRRVTIVITSFLVIILAITGFGVFKVYENAKEKPFITQLSKHLNSLYVNHVFPSQLATKAGIAKFSSELTNEKSKISSSSFEAFKKKIAVLDLKIDKQNAINALFASPVFSGEKVSASTVKDTTYQKNIDEVSLNKLPDDRFLTQAKKELDNAQTQVKKRDQAQVSFQKLVDVVAQNPSNSHLLDAQNVLDKLPEAAKAKETQALVNAVQKFYAGKKLIALTFDDGPDATTTPTLLNSLEKDNVNVTFFEIGSSIAGNEAILKRETADGDQICSHTWTHPQLTSLSSAAANLEITRAANLITQVTGQDWPFYRPPYEAVNQTVLNSVNMSAVNYDVDTEDWKDSTSAPVYAAAMAGAHDGAIVLMHDIHPWSVAAAPQVIDSLKAQGYTFVTVSQLIYARSGAIQIHHDYFGW
;
A
#
# COMPACT_ATOMS: atom_id res chain seq x y z
N MET A 1 -9.37 69.27 11.67
CA MET A 1 -8.35 68.35 12.27
C MET A 1 -9.06 67.41 13.24
N PRO A 2 -8.61 66.15 13.49
CA PRO A 2 -7.76 65.25 12.70
C PRO A 2 -8.34 63.79 12.57
N LYS A 3 -8.09 63.09 11.45
CA LYS A 3 -7.25 61.88 11.19
C LYS A 3 -7.74 60.45 11.56
N LYS A 4 -7.83 59.65 10.47
CA LYS A 4 -7.19 58.33 10.14
C LYS A 4 -7.89 56.97 10.41
N SER A 5 -8.05 56.28 9.27
CA SER A 5 -7.64 54.90 8.92
C SER A 5 -8.60 53.73 9.19
N GLY A 6 -8.76 52.87 8.17
CA GLY A 6 -9.47 51.60 8.35
C GLY A 6 -9.82 50.77 7.10
N GLY A 7 -9.39 51.12 5.89
CA GLY A 7 -9.53 50.25 4.71
C GLY A 7 -8.51 49.11 4.73
N HIS A 8 -8.71 48.07 5.55
CA HIS A 8 -7.76 46.95 5.61
C HIS A 8 -8.29 45.59 6.11
N LEU A 9 -9.59 45.29 5.98
CA LEU A 9 -10.15 44.02 6.51
C LEU A 9 -10.86 43.12 5.49
N THR A 10 -11.18 43.60 4.28
CA THR A 10 -11.80 42.76 3.23
C THR A 10 -10.78 42.13 2.28
N GLU A 11 -9.60 42.72 2.12
CA GLU A 11 -8.48 42.15 1.35
C GLU A 11 -7.71 41.06 2.13
N ASN A 12 -7.79 41.10 3.47
CA ASN A 12 -7.14 40.14 4.36
C ASN A 12 -7.84 38.77 4.44
N ARG A 13 -9.15 38.68 4.12
CA ARG A 13 -9.86 37.38 4.06
C ARG A 13 -9.60 36.62 2.75
N ARG A 14 -9.36 37.32 1.63
CA ARG A 14 -8.86 36.68 0.39
C ARG A 14 -7.39 36.29 0.47
N ARG A 15 -6.54 37.07 1.17
CA ARG A 15 -5.14 36.68 1.46
C ARG A 15 -5.02 35.47 2.40
N ARG A 16 -5.89 35.30 3.40
CA ARG A 16 -5.79 34.16 4.36
C ARG A 16 -6.20 32.81 3.77
N ARG A 17 -7.07 32.76 2.75
CA ARG A 17 -7.36 31.51 1.99
C ARG A 17 -6.22 31.13 1.02
N HIS A 18 -5.43 32.10 0.56
CA HIS A 18 -4.20 31.84 -0.22
C HIS A 18 -2.96 31.53 0.62
N ILE A 19 -2.93 31.94 1.89
CA ILE A 19 -1.78 31.69 2.80
C ILE A 19 -1.87 30.32 3.49
N ARG A 20 -3.05 29.74 3.70
CA ARG A 20 -3.16 28.35 4.21
C ARG A 20 -2.88 27.26 3.16
N LYS A 21 -3.13 27.53 1.86
CA LYS A 21 -2.66 26.69 0.75
C LYS A 21 -1.15 26.83 0.47
N ARG A 22 -0.47 27.85 1.02
CA ARG A 22 0.98 28.05 0.85
C ARG A 22 1.84 27.52 2.00
N ARG A 23 1.28 27.07 3.12
CA ARG A 23 2.07 26.56 4.27
C ARG A 23 2.20 25.04 4.37
N VAL A 24 1.49 24.27 3.55
CA VAL A 24 1.77 22.82 3.35
C VAL A 24 2.68 22.60 2.13
N THR A 25 2.70 23.52 1.16
CA THR A 25 3.65 23.46 0.03
C THR A 25 5.10 23.78 0.46
N ILE A 26 5.32 24.59 1.50
CA ILE A 26 6.66 25.10 1.88
C ILE A 26 7.46 24.13 2.78
N VAL A 27 6.82 23.17 3.46
CA VAL A 27 7.58 22.13 4.19
C VAL A 27 7.98 20.96 3.28
N ILE A 28 7.26 20.73 2.17
CA ILE A 28 7.62 19.71 1.16
C ILE A 28 8.61 20.25 0.12
N THR A 29 8.59 21.55 -0.20
CA THR A 29 9.66 22.13 -1.05
C THR A 29 11.00 22.23 -0.35
N SER A 30 11.07 22.22 0.98
CA SER A 30 12.36 22.33 1.69
C SER A 30 13.15 21.01 1.73
N PHE A 31 12.50 19.85 1.55
CA PHE A 31 13.22 18.57 1.36
C PHE A 31 13.52 18.28 -0.13
N LEU A 32 12.65 18.72 -1.05
CA LEU A 32 12.95 18.62 -2.49
C LEU A 32 14.04 19.61 -2.93
N VAL A 33 14.18 20.76 -2.29
CA VAL A 33 15.27 21.72 -2.55
C VAL A 33 16.60 21.23 -1.98
N ILE A 34 16.62 20.34 -0.97
CA ILE A 34 17.87 19.71 -0.51
C ILE A 34 18.27 18.55 -1.45
N ILE A 35 17.32 17.80 -2.01
CA ILE A 35 17.63 16.77 -3.01
C ILE A 35 17.98 17.40 -4.38
N LEU A 36 17.32 18.50 -4.78
CA LEU A 36 17.70 19.32 -5.93
C LEU A 36 18.94 20.18 -5.67
N ALA A 37 19.32 20.46 -4.42
CA ALA A 37 20.62 21.03 -4.09
C ALA A 37 21.72 19.96 -4.09
N ILE A 38 21.40 18.68 -3.88
CA ILE A 38 22.36 17.57 -3.99
C ILE A 38 22.53 17.12 -5.45
N THR A 39 21.52 17.26 -6.32
CA THR A 39 21.66 17.01 -7.78
C THR A 39 21.94 18.28 -8.61
N GLY A 40 21.72 19.47 -8.04
CA GLY A 40 21.92 20.77 -8.69
C GLY A 40 23.21 21.51 -8.31
N PHE A 41 24.05 21.00 -7.40
CA PHE A 41 25.38 21.60 -7.12
C PHE A 41 26.50 21.10 -8.05
N GLY A 42 26.21 20.16 -8.94
CA GLY A 42 27.20 19.66 -9.91
C GLY A 42 27.46 20.61 -11.08
N VAL A 43 26.51 21.49 -11.42
CA VAL A 43 26.57 22.24 -12.68
C VAL A 43 27.47 23.48 -12.62
N PHE A 44 27.74 24.05 -11.44
CA PHE A 44 28.68 25.17 -11.33
C PHE A 44 30.14 24.75 -11.08
N LYS A 45 30.40 23.51 -10.64
CA LYS A 45 31.77 23.02 -10.41
C LYS A 45 32.42 22.35 -11.61
N VAL A 46 31.68 22.02 -12.67
CA VAL A 46 32.25 21.43 -13.89
C VAL A 46 32.91 22.49 -14.80
N TYR A 47 32.67 23.79 -14.56
CA TYR A 47 33.22 24.88 -15.38
C TYR A 47 34.32 25.74 -14.73
N GLU A 48 34.83 25.36 -13.55
CA GLU A 48 36.06 25.93 -13.01
C GLU A 48 37.12 24.86 -12.77
N ASN A 49 37.53 24.17 -13.83
CA ASN A 49 38.84 23.56 -13.80
C ASN A 49 39.86 24.69 -14.07
N ALA A 50 40.76 24.96 -13.11
CA ALA A 50 41.75 26.04 -13.19
C ALA A 50 42.62 25.99 -14.47
N LYS A 51 42.65 24.84 -15.15
CA LYS A 51 43.36 24.62 -16.43
C LYS A 51 42.62 25.13 -17.69
N GLU A 52 41.30 25.36 -17.64
CA GLU A 52 40.52 25.77 -18.84
C GLU A 52 40.09 27.26 -18.84
N LYS A 53 40.24 27.97 -17.71
CA LYS A 53 40.01 29.43 -17.62
C LYS A 53 40.76 30.24 -18.70
N PRO A 54 42.07 30.01 -18.94
CA PRO A 54 42.82 30.76 -19.96
C PRO A 54 42.31 30.52 -21.39
N PHE A 55 41.86 29.30 -21.68
CA PHE A 55 41.26 28.93 -22.97
C PHE A 55 39.95 29.69 -23.19
N ILE A 56 39.05 29.71 -22.20
CA ILE A 56 37.77 30.42 -22.27
C ILE A 56 37.99 31.95 -22.38
N THR A 57 38.99 32.49 -21.67
CA THR A 57 39.35 33.92 -21.75
C THR A 57 39.97 34.32 -23.10
N GLN A 58 40.81 33.48 -23.72
CA GLN A 58 41.32 33.72 -25.08
C GLN A 58 40.21 33.58 -26.14
N LEU A 59 39.30 32.62 -25.97
CA LEU A 59 38.11 32.45 -26.82
C LEU A 59 37.23 33.69 -26.82
N SER A 60 36.96 34.22 -25.62
CA SER A 60 36.18 35.44 -25.38
C SER A 60 36.84 36.68 -26.00
N LYS A 61 38.18 36.79 -25.92
CA LYS A 61 38.90 37.93 -26.51
C LYS A 61 38.92 37.93 -28.04
N HIS A 62 38.94 36.76 -28.69
CA HIS A 62 39.00 36.68 -30.16
C HIS A 62 37.62 36.63 -30.83
N LEU A 63 36.59 36.10 -30.15
CA LEU A 63 35.21 36.05 -30.65
C LEU A 63 34.34 37.26 -30.25
N ASN A 64 34.95 38.29 -29.64
CA ASN A 64 34.24 39.47 -29.15
C ASN A 64 33.66 40.38 -30.26
N SER A 65 33.87 40.06 -31.55
CA SER A 65 33.12 40.66 -32.66
C SER A 65 31.90 39.84 -33.10
N LEU A 66 31.76 38.59 -32.66
CA LEU A 66 30.68 37.67 -33.03
C LEU A 66 29.63 37.47 -31.92
N TYR A 67 29.96 37.81 -30.66
CA TYR A 67 29.09 37.49 -29.52
C TYR A 67 28.07 38.58 -29.13
N VAL A 68 28.03 39.70 -29.84
CA VAL A 68 27.00 40.73 -29.62
C VAL A 68 26.01 40.68 -30.78
N ASN A 69 25.15 39.64 -30.80
CA ASN A 69 23.69 39.79 -30.95
C ASN A 69 22.90 38.55 -31.44
N HIS A 70 23.50 37.42 -31.85
CA HIS A 70 22.68 36.39 -32.54
C HIS A 70 22.74 34.92 -32.09
N VAL A 71 23.59 34.54 -31.12
CA VAL A 71 23.52 33.20 -30.51
C VAL A 71 23.66 33.29 -28.99
N PHE A 72 22.54 33.19 -28.28
CA PHE A 72 22.54 33.16 -26.81
C PHE A 72 23.14 31.84 -26.30
N PRO A 73 23.86 31.84 -25.15
CA PRO A 73 24.39 30.61 -24.54
C PRO A 73 23.34 29.51 -24.32
N SER A 74 22.06 29.89 -24.14
CA SER A 74 20.94 28.96 -24.05
C SER A 74 20.62 28.23 -25.37
N GLN A 75 20.93 28.84 -26.52
CA GLN A 75 20.69 28.21 -27.83
C GLN A 75 21.69 27.08 -28.09
N LEU A 76 22.95 27.22 -27.65
CA LEU A 76 23.98 26.18 -27.71
C LEU A 76 23.69 24.97 -26.81
N ALA A 77 22.65 25.04 -25.97
CA ALA A 77 22.14 23.91 -25.20
C ALA A 77 21.14 23.05 -26.00
N THR A 78 20.92 23.34 -27.30
CA THR A 78 20.01 22.58 -28.18
C THR A 78 20.72 22.14 -29.46
N LYS A 79 20.26 21.02 -30.05
CA LYS A 79 20.74 20.54 -31.36
C LYS A 79 20.62 21.58 -32.46
N ALA A 80 19.49 22.28 -32.50
CA ALA A 80 19.24 23.34 -33.49
C ALA A 80 20.23 24.51 -33.33
N GLY A 81 20.55 24.92 -32.10
CA GLY A 81 21.52 26.00 -31.88
C GLY A 81 22.97 25.58 -32.13
N ILE A 82 23.35 24.32 -31.85
CA ILE A 82 24.65 23.78 -32.26
C ILE A 82 24.77 23.73 -33.78
N ALA A 83 23.74 23.23 -34.48
CA ALA A 83 23.74 23.17 -35.94
C ALA A 83 23.86 24.58 -36.56
N LYS A 84 23.10 25.55 -36.02
CA LYS A 84 23.19 26.96 -36.43
C LYS A 84 24.60 27.52 -36.21
N PHE A 85 25.18 27.33 -35.03
CA PHE A 85 26.53 27.80 -34.70
C PHE A 85 27.61 27.11 -35.54
N SER A 86 27.47 25.82 -35.83
CA SER A 86 28.37 25.08 -36.72
C SER A 86 28.33 25.60 -38.15
N SER A 87 27.14 25.98 -38.64
CA SER A 87 26.98 26.61 -39.96
C SER A 87 27.60 28.00 -40.00
N GLU A 88 27.40 28.83 -38.98
CA GLU A 88 27.99 30.17 -38.88
C GLU A 88 29.52 30.11 -38.78
N LEU A 89 30.07 29.19 -37.97
CA LEU A 89 31.51 28.96 -37.89
C LEU A 89 32.10 28.56 -39.26
N THR A 90 31.38 27.73 -40.02
CA THR A 90 31.82 27.28 -41.35
C THR A 90 31.86 28.43 -42.36
N ASN A 91 30.89 29.34 -42.30
CA ASN A 91 30.86 30.54 -43.15
C ASN A 91 32.00 31.52 -42.83
N GLU A 92 32.51 31.51 -41.60
CA GLU A 92 33.61 32.35 -41.13
C GLU A 92 34.99 31.69 -41.23
N LYS A 93 35.09 30.51 -41.86
CA LYS A 93 36.33 29.72 -41.98
C LYS A 93 37.52 30.52 -42.55
N SER A 94 37.27 31.46 -43.47
CA SER A 94 38.33 32.28 -44.09
C SER A 94 38.88 33.37 -43.18
N LYS A 95 38.21 33.68 -42.06
CA LYS A 95 38.57 34.79 -41.15
C LYS A 95 39.29 34.32 -39.87
N ILE A 96 39.47 33.02 -39.70
CA ILE A 96 40.19 32.43 -38.56
C ILE A 96 41.25 31.43 -39.05
N SER A 97 42.30 31.23 -38.25
CA SER A 97 43.35 30.28 -38.64
C SER A 97 42.82 28.84 -38.75
N SER A 98 43.37 28.05 -39.68
CA SER A 98 42.98 26.66 -39.88
C SER A 98 43.07 25.83 -38.60
N SER A 99 44.09 26.06 -37.76
CA SER A 99 44.26 25.38 -36.47
C SER A 99 43.15 25.72 -35.47
N SER A 100 42.75 26.99 -35.40
CA SER A 100 41.64 27.43 -34.54
C SER A 100 40.30 26.90 -35.06
N PHE A 101 40.06 26.94 -36.37
CA PHE A 101 38.85 26.38 -36.99
C PHE A 101 38.69 24.88 -36.69
N GLU A 102 39.75 24.09 -36.82
CA GLU A 102 39.71 22.67 -36.47
C GLU A 102 39.51 22.44 -34.96
N ALA A 103 40.11 23.26 -34.10
CA ALA A 103 39.88 23.19 -32.66
C ALA A 103 38.42 23.51 -32.29
N PHE A 104 37.81 24.51 -32.94
CA PHE A 104 36.41 24.85 -32.74
C PHE A 104 35.47 23.74 -33.23
N LYS A 105 35.70 23.19 -34.42
CA LYS A 105 34.91 22.06 -34.93
C LYS A 105 34.96 20.84 -34.00
N LYS A 106 36.13 20.51 -33.46
CA LYS A 106 36.27 19.45 -32.45
C LYS A 106 35.44 19.74 -31.20
N LYS A 107 35.43 20.98 -30.70
CA LYS A 107 34.63 21.36 -29.53
C LYS A 107 33.13 21.37 -29.80
N ILE A 108 32.70 21.79 -31.00
CA ILE A 108 31.30 21.71 -31.44
C ILE A 108 30.86 20.25 -31.53
N ALA A 109 31.66 19.36 -32.11
CA ALA A 109 31.35 17.93 -32.17
C ALA A 109 31.23 17.30 -30.77
N VAL A 110 32.09 17.71 -29.83
CA VAL A 110 31.98 17.27 -28.42
C VAL A 110 30.71 17.81 -27.74
N LEU A 111 30.32 19.05 -28.01
CA LEU A 111 29.07 19.63 -27.52
C LEU A 111 27.84 18.91 -28.11
N ASP A 112 27.88 18.62 -29.40
CA ASP A 112 26.81 17.92 -30.12
C ASP A 112 26.58 16.51 -29.57
N LEU A 113 27.67 15.77 -29.35
CA LEU A 113 27.67 14.47 -28.68
C LEU A 113 27.18 14.55 -27.22
N LYS A 114 27.46 15.64 -26.51
CA LYS A 114 26.95 15.84 -25.13
C LYS A 114 25.45 16.08 -25.12
N ILE A 115 24.91 16.81 -26.10
CA ILE A 115 23.46 16.98 -26.25
C ILE A 115 22.79 15.68 -26.66
N ASP A 116 23.37 14.90 -27.56
CA ASP A 116 22.85 13.55 -27.87
C ASP A 116 22.83 12.65 -26.64
N LYS A 117 23.91 12.67 -25.85
CA LYS A 117 23.98 11.93 -24.58
C LYS A 117 22.89 12.40 -23.61
N GLN A 118 22.68 13.71 -23.48
CA GLN A 118 21.63 14.24 -22.61
C GLN A 118 20.22 13.93 -23.12
N ASN A 119 19.98 13.97 -24.42
CA ASN A 119 18.69 13.62 -25.01
C ASN A 119 18.41 12.12 -24.92
N ALA A 120 19.42 11.26 -25.08
CA ALA A 120 19.31 9.82 -24.87
C ALA A 120 19.05 9.49 -23.40
N ILE A 121 19.72 10.17 -22.47
CA ILE A 121 19.41 10.12 -21.03
C ILE A 121 17.98 10.59 -20.79
N ASN A 122 17.57 11.76 -21.28
CA ASN A 122 16.21 12.28 -21.10
C ASN A 122 15.15 11.35 -21.72
N ALA A 123 15.44 10.69 -22.84
CA ALA A 123 14.55 9.69 -23.45
C ALA A 123 14.49 8.39 -22.63
N LEU A 124 15.61 7.96 -22.05
CA LEU A 124 15.68 6.85 -21.10
C LEU A 124 14.86 7.16 -19.83
N PHE A 125 14.95 8.40 -19.33
CA PHE A 125 14.22 8.85 -18.14
C PHE A 125 12.77 9.31 -18.43
N ALA A 126 12.43 9.60 -19.68
CA ALA A 126 11.05 9.81 -20.15
C ALA A 126 10.34 8.48 -20.48
N SER A 127 11.07 7.35 -20.43
CA SER A 127 10.45 6.03 -20.41
C SER A 127 9.52 5.95 -19.20
N PRO A 128 8.34 5.31 -19.34
CA PRO A 128 7.38 5.16 -18.25
C PRO A 128 8.03 4.58 -16.97
N VAL A 129 9.11 3.80 -17.10
CA VAL A 129 9.87 3.21 -15.99
C VAL A 129 10.54 4.26 -15.07
N PHE A 130 10.80 5.47 -15.56
CA PHE A 130 11.67 6.44 -14.90
C PHE A 130 11.10 7.86 -14.80
N SER A 131 9.94 8.16 -15.41
CA SER A 131 9.39 9.52 -15.52
C SER A 131 8.68 10.04 -14.26
N GLY A 132 8.55 9.22 -13.20
CA GLY A 132 7.84 9.62 -11.98
C GLY A 132 6.33 9.81 -12.16
N GLU A 133 5.78 9.64 -13.37
CA GLU A 133 4.38 9.26 -13.53
C GLU A 133 4.24 7.82 -13.01
N LYS A 134 3.25 7.58 -12.14
CA LYS A 134 2.88 6.24 -11.72
C LYS A 134 2.47 5.44 -12.94
N VAL A 135 3.38 4.66 -13.50
CA VAL A 135 3.01 3.61 -14.43
C VAL A 135 2.45 2.49 -13.59
N SER A 136 1.13 2.34 -13.67
CA SER A 136 0.46 1.12 -13.23
C SER A 136 1.21 -0.08 -13.80
N ALA A 137 1.64 -0.98 -12.92
CA ALA A 137 2.36 -2.18 -13.34
C ALA A 137 1.54 -3.11 -14.25
N SER A 138 0.24 -2.86 -14.43
CA SER A 138 -0.59 -3.54 -15.43
C SER A 138 -0.17 -3.26 -16.88
N THR A 139 0.61 -2.20 -17.16
CA THR A 139 0.97 -1.81 -18.54
C THR A 139 2.26 -2.47 -19.04
N VAL A 140 3.03 -3.13 -18.17
CA VAL A 140 4.32 -3.75 -18.54
C VAL A 140 4.23 -5.26 -18.35
N LYS A 141 3.89 -5.99 -19.43
CA LYS A 141 3.96 -7.47 -19.45
C LYS A 141 5.37 -7.93 -19.06
N ASP A 142 5.50 -9.06 -18.35
CA ASP A 142 6.76 -9.69 -17.89
C ASP A 142 7.84 -9.73 -18.99
N THR A 143 7.42 -9.93 -20.24
CA THR A 143 8.30 -9.92 -21.41
C THR A 143 9.02 -8.60 -21.64
N THR A 144 8.44 -7.46 -21.24
CA THR A 144 8.98 -6.12 -21.51
C THR A 144 10.10 -5.75 -20.54
N TYR A 145 10.08 -6.22 -19.29
CA TYR A 145 11.16 -5.92 -18.33
C TYR A 145 12.43 -6.72 -18.66
N GLN A 146 12.29 -8.03 -18.88
CA GLN A 146 13.40 -8.88 -19.33
C GLN A 146 13.89 -8.47 -20.72
N LYS A 147 12.98 -8.18 -21.67
CA LYS A 147 13.35 -7.62 -22.98
C LYS A 147 14.05 -6.28 -22.87
N ASN A 148 13.65 -5.38 -21.98
CA ASN A 148 14.34 -4.10 -21.78
C ASN A 148 15.73 -4.29 -21.17
N ILE A 149 15.90 -5.26 -20.25
CA ILE A 149 17.21 -5.69 -19.71
C ILE A 149 18.07 -6.26 -20.84
N ASP A 150 17.50 -7.13 -21.68
CA ASP A 150 18.18 -7.80 -22.80
C ASP A 150 18.49 -6.81 -23.96
N GLU A 151 17.68 -5.77 -24.13
CA GLU A 151 17.85 -4.69 -25.12
C GLU A 151 18.86 -3.62 -24.67
N VAL A 152 19.29 -3.60 -23.39
CA VAL A 152 20.41 -2.75 -22.95
C VAL A 152 21.70 -3.28 -23.57
N SER A 153 22.00 -2.82 -24.78
CA SER A 153 23.31 -2.98 -25.41
C SER A 153 24.35 -2.14 -24.66
N LEU A 154 24.85 -2.64 -23.53
CA LEU A 154 25.93 -2.03 -22.73
C LEU A 154 27.16 -1.67 -23.60
N ASN A 155 27.33 -2.37 -24.72
CA ASN A 155 28.43 -2.25 -25.67
C ASN A 155 28.38 -0.94 -26.51
N LYS A 156 27.29 -0.16 -26.42
CA LYS A 156 27.13 1.13 -27.15
C LYS A 156 27.29 2.35 -26.24
N LEU A 157 27.64 2.17 -24.97
CA LEU A 157 27.78 3.27 -24.02
C LEU A 157 29.17 3.94 -24.14
N PRO A 158 29.23 5.29 -24.20
CA PRO A 158 30.41 6.01 -24.71
C PRO A 158 31.55 6.28 -23.71
N ASP A 159 31.47 5.85 -22.44
CA ASP A 159 32.53 5.99 -21.42
C ASP A 159 32.27 5.03 -20.23
N ASP A 160 33.33 4.55 -19.58
CA ASP A 160 33.35 3.52 -18.51
C ASP A 160 32.50 3.89 -17.29
N ARG A 161 32.34 5.20 -17.01
CA ARG A 161 31.51 5.69 -15.90
C ARG A 161 30.01 5.50 -16.15
N PHE A 162 29.56 5.61 -17.40
CA PHE A 162 28.16 5.35 -17.77
C PHE A 162 27.89 3.85 -17.84
N LEU A 163 28.86 3.06 -18.31
CA LEU A 163 28.83 1.60 -18.21
C LEU A 163 28.72 1.12 -16.77
N THR A 164 29.46 1.73 -15.84
CA THR A 164 29.44 1.37 -14.42
C THR A 164 28.09 1.68 -13.78
N GLN A 165 27.53 2.86 -14.04
CA GLN A 165 26.21 3.23 -13.51
C GLN A 165 25.08 2.39 -14.15
N ALA A 166 25.13 2.17 -15.47
CA ALA A 166 24.14 1.34 -16.16
C ALA A 166 24.18 -0.12 -15.70
N LYS A 167 25.37 -0.68 -15.48
CA LYS A 167 25.54 -2.01 -14.87
C LYS A 167 24.97 -2.05 -13.46
N LYS A 168 25.27 -1.04 -12.63
CA LYS A 168 24.73 -0.96 -11.27
C LYS A 168 23.20 -0.93 -11.24
N GLU A 169 22.58 -0.13 -12.11
CA GLU A 169 21.11 -0.09 -12.19
C GLU A 169 20.51 -1.37 -12.78
N LEU A 170 21.20 -2.01 -13.74
CA LEU A 170 20.81 -3.30 -14.28
C LEU A 170 20.89 -4.40 -13.22
N ASP A 171 21.96 -4.43 -12.43
CA ASP A 171 22.16 -5.36 -11.31
C ASP A 171 21.11 -5.14 -10.21
N ASN A 172 20.77 -3.88 -9.92
CA ASN A 172 19.68 -3.53 -9.01
C ASN A 172 18.34 -4.06 -9.54
N ALA A 173 18.01 -3.81 -10.82
CA ALA A 173 16.79 -4.28 -11.44
C ALA A 173 16.70 -5.82 -11.46
N GLN A 174 17.78 -6.51 -11.84
CA GLN A 174 17.88 -7.97 -11.79
C GLN A 174 17.74 -8.51 -10.37
N THR A 175 18.29 -7.82 -9.36
CA THR A 175 18.12 -8.18 -7.96
C THR A 175 16.66 -8.04 -7.51
N GLN A 176 15.97 -6.99 -7.95
CA GLN A 176 14.54 -6.81 -7.64
C GLN A 176 13.67 -7.88 -8.32
N VAL A 177 13.97 -8.24 -9.58
CA VAL A 177 13.30 -9.35 -10.29
C VAL A 177 13.53 -10.67 -9.55
N LYS A 178 14.76 -11.00 -9.17
CA LYS A 178 15.05 -12.21 -8.38
C LYS A 178 14.34 -12.23 -7.03
N LYS A 179 14.30 -11.12 -6.30
CA LYS A 179 13.56 -11.02 -5.04
C LYS A 179 12.06 -11.21 -5.24
N ARG A 180 11.50 -10.64 -6.32
CA ARG A 180 10.10 -10.84 -6.71
C ARG A 180 9.83 -12.31 -7.04
N ASP A 181 10.67 -12.94 -7.86
CA ASP A 181 10.50 -14.33 -8.28
C ASP A 181 10.65 -15.29 -7.08
N GLN A 182 11.57 -15.00 -6.16
CA GLN A 182 11.69 -15.72 -4.88
C GLN A 182 10.45 -15.52 -4.00
N ALA A 183 9.94 -14.29 -3.89
CA ALA A 183 8.71 -13.99 -3.16
C ALA A 183 7.50 -14.70 -3.79
N GLN A 184 7.42 -14.77 -5.12
CA GLN A 184 6.36 -15.45 -5.85
C GLN A 184 6.43 -16.98 -5.70
N VAL A 185 7.63 -17.57 -5.79
CA VAL A 185 7.84 -18.99 -5.48
C VAL A 185 7.49 -19.29 -4.01
N SER A 186 7.77 -18.36 -3.10
CA SER A 186 7.37 -18.51 -1.69
C SER A 186 5.86 -18.37 -1.49
N PHE A 187 5.18 -17.51 -2.25
CA PHE A 187 3.73 -17.32 -2.15
C PHE A 187 2.95 -18.49 -2.75
N GLN A 188 3.42 -19.06 -3.87
CA GLN A 188 2.78 -20.25 -4.43
C GLN A 188 2.75 -21.42 -3.44
N LYS A 189 3.82 -21.59 -2.64
CA LYS A 189 3.83 -22.59 -1.55
C LYS A 189 2.74 -22.31 -0.50
N LEU A 190 2.50 -21.05 -0.16
CA LEU A 190 1.41 -20.67 0.74
C LEU A 190 0.05 -20.98 0.12
N VAL A 191 -0.15 -20.68 -1.17
CA VAL A 191 -1.38 -21.02 -1.90
C VAL A 191 -1.59 -22.54 -1.90
N ASP A 192 -0.54 -23.34 -2.08
CA ASP A 192 -0.63 -24.80 -2.05
C ASP A 192 -0.99 -25.34 -0.65
N VAL A 193 -0.51 -24.69 0.42
CA VAL A 193 -0.89 -24.98 1.81
C VAL A 193 -2.36 -24.62 2.06
N VAL A 194 -2.80 -23.42 1.65
CA VAL A 194 -4.18 -22.96 1.77
C VAL A 194 -5.13 -23.86 0.96
N ALA A 195 -4.73 -24.31 -0.22
CA ALA A 195 -5.52 -25.20 -1.06
C ALA A 195 -5.78 -26.58 -0.40
N GLN A 196 -4.92 -26.99 0.54
CA GLN A 196 -5.08 -28.24 1.29
C GLN A 196 -5.82 -28.04 2.61
N ASN A 197 -5.60 -26.92 3.27
CA ASN A 197 -6.25 -26.56 4.52
C ASN A 197 -6.27 -25.03 4.67
N PRO A 198 -7.37 -24.33 4.31
CA PRO A 198 -7.45 -22.88 4.43
C PRO A 198 -7.78 -22.47 5.87
N SER A 199 -6.96 -22.86 6.85
CA SER A 199 -7.12 -22.46 8.26
C SER A 199 -6.96 -20.96 8.45
N ASN A 200 -7.44 -20.43 9.59
CA ASN A 200 -7.26 -19.03 9.97
C ASN A 200 -5.78 -18.60 9.91
N SER A 201 -4.88 -19.40 10.47
CA SER A 201 -3.43 -19.14 10.44
C SER A 201 -2.83 -19.11 9.03
N HIS A 202 -3.20 -20.07 8.16
CA HIS A 202 -2.68 -20.09 6.79
C HIS A 202 -3.18 -18.89 5.96
N LEU A 203 -4.42 -18.47 6.18
CA LEU A 203 -4.97 -17.27 5.53
C LEU A 203 -4.28 -16.00 6.03
N LEU A 204 -4.01 -15.90 7.34
CA LEU A 204 -3.29 -14.78 7.92
C LEU A 204 -1.85 -14.69 7.39
N ASP A 205 -1.15 -15.82 7.31
CA ASP A 205 0.20 -15.89 6.72
C ASP A 205 0.21 -15.43 5.27
N ALA A 206 -0.77 -15.88 4.48
CA ALA A 206 -0.92 -15.44 3.09
C ALA A 206 -1.21 -13.93 3.01
N GLN A 207 -2.12 -13.41 3.84
CA GLN A 207 -2.44 -11.99 3.91
C GLN A 207 -1.21 -11.13 4.28
N ASN A 208 -0.46 -11.56 5.29
CA ASN A 208 0.77 -10.89 5.74
C ASN A 208 1.84 -10.79 4.64
N VAL A 209 1.89 -11.77 3.74
CA VAL A 209 2.76 -11.71 2.55
C VAL A 209 2.16 -10.80 1.49
N LEU A 210 0.85 -10.91 1.20
CA LEU A 210 0.16 -10.05 0.23
C LEU A 210 0.32 -8.56 0.55
N ASP A 211 0.30 -8.17 1.82
CA ASP A 211 0.46 -6.77 2.24
C ASP A 211 1.88 -6.22 2.06
N LYS A 212 2.86 -7.10 1.88
CA LYS A 212 4.26 -6.73 1.58
C LYS A 212 4.57 -6.77 0.08
N LEU A 213 3.67 -7.32 -0.74
CA LEU A 213 3.87 -7.38 -2.19
C LEU A 213 3.63 -6.00 -2.85
N PRO A 214 4.35 -5.69 -3.94
CA PRO A 214 4.01 -4.55 -4.79
C PRO A 214 2.59 -4.71 -5.36
N GLU A 215 1.83 -3.61 -5.47
CA GLU A 215 0.46 -3.57 -6.02
C GLU A 215 0.30 -4.34 -7.35
N ALA A 216 1.33 -4.27 -8.19
CA ALA A 216 1.48 -5.01 -9.44
C ALA A 216 1.20 -6.51 -9.33
N ALA A 217 1.76 -7.14 -8.30
CA ALA A 217 1.73 -8.58 -8.06
C ALA A 217 0.55 -8.95 -7.16
N LYS A 218 0.18 -8.06 -6.24
CA LYS A 218 -0.87 -8.29 -5.24
C LYS A 218 -2.16 -8.79 -5.88
N ALA A 219 -2.66 -8.15 -6.94
CA ALA A 219 -3.90 -8.56 -7.60
C ALA A 219 -3.90 -10.02 -8.11
N LYS A 220 -2.80 -10.45 -8.75
CA LYS A 220 -2.67 -11.81 -9.27
C LYS A 220 -2.60 -12.84 -8.14
N GLU A 221 -1.76 -12.57 -7.15
CA GLU A 221 -1.53 -13.47 -6.02
C GLU A 221 -2.77 -13.56 -5.11
N THR A 222 -3.46 -12.45 -4.87
CA THR A 222 -4.77 -12.42 -4.21
C THR A 222 -5.78 -13.29 -4.94
N GLN A 223 -5.86 -13.21 -6.28
CA GLN A 223 -6.79 -14.05 -7.03
C GLN A 223 -6.44 -15.54 -6.94
N ALA A 224 -5.15 -15.89 -6.93
CA ALA A 224 -4.71 -17.28 -6.75
C ALA A 224 -5.13 -17.82 -5.36
N LEU A 225 -4.95 -17.02 -4.31
CA LEU A 225 -5.39 -17.34 -2.96
C LEU A 225 -6.92 -17.53 -2.89
N VAL A 226 -7.69 -16.58 -3.42
CA VAL A 226 -9.16 -16.66 -3.48
C VAL A 226 -9.61 -17.93 -4.19
N ASN A 227 -9.04 -18.22 -5.37
CA ASN A 227 -9.39 -19.42 -6.13
C ASN A 227 -9.09 -20.72 -5.35
N ALA A 228 -7.98 -20.76 -4.60
CA ALA A 228 -7.64 -21.91 -3.77
C ALA A 228 -8.68 -22.13 -2.66
N VAL A 229 -9.07 -21.07 -1.94
CA VAL A 229 -10.06 -21.14 -0.87
C VAL A 229 -11.44 -21.52 -1.41
N GLN A 230 -11.90 -20.86 -2.48
CA GLN A 230 -13.20 -21.14 -3.10
C GLN A 230 -13.27 -22.58 -3.62
N LYS A 231 -12.19 -23.08 -4.22
CA LYS A 231 -12.11 -24.47 -4.67
C LYS A 231 -12.17 -25.46 -3.51
N PHE A 232 -11.49 -25.17 -2.40
CA PHE A 232 -11.50 -26.04 -1.22
C PHE A 232 -12.90 -26.16 -0.58
N TYR A 233 -13.66 -25.06 -0.57
CA TYR A 233 -15.00 -25.00 0.00
C TYR A 233 -16.13 -25.23 -1.03
N ALA A 234 -15.80 -25.58 -2.27
CA ALA A 234 -16.80 -25.79 -3.33
C ALA A 234 -17.81 -26.88 -2.94
N GLY A 235 -19.09 -26.54 -3.00
CA GLY A 235 -20.20 -27.46 -2.66
C GLY A 235 -20.43 -27.70 -1.17
N LYS A 236 -19.67 -27.06 -0.27
CA LYS A 236 -19.87 -27.14 1.17
C LYS A 236 -20.82 -26.03 1.64
N LYS A 237 -21.73 -26.37 2.55
CA LYS A 237 -22.52 -25.39 3.32
C LYS A 237 -21.62 -24.82 4.41
N LEU A 238 -21.39 -23.53 4.42
CA LEU A 238 -20.52 -22.85 5.38
C LEU A 238 -21.35 -22.06 6.38
N ILE A 239 -20.88 -21.97 7.61
CA ILE A 239 -21.47 -21.10 8.63
C ILE A 239 -20.37 -20.58 9.56
N ALA A 240 -20.44 -19.31 9.94
CA ALA A 240 -19.55 -18.70 10.92
C ALA A 240 -20.31 -18.44 12.22
N LEU A 241 -19.96 -19.15 13.28
CA LEU A 241 -20.37 -18.75 14.64
C LEU A 241 -19.44 -17.64 15.11
N THR A 242 -20.03 -16.61 15.70
CA THR A 242 -19.30 -15.47 16.20
C THR A 242 -19.74 -15.13 17.62
N PHE A 243 -18.78 -14.70 18.44
CA PHE A 243 -19.00 -14.39 19.86
C PHE A 243 -18.50 -12.98 20.19
N ASP A 244 -19.39 -12.16 20.73
CA ASP A 244 -19.12 -10.75 21.07
C ASP A 244 -18.95 -10.55 22.59
N ASP A 245 -18.34 -9.41 22.95
CA ASP A 245 -18.17 -8.84 24.30
C ASP A 245 -17.08 -9.45 25.20
N GLY A 246 -16.54 -10.60 24.82
CA GLY A 246 -15.43 -11.25 25.49
C GLY A 246 -14.11 -10.43 25.54
N PRO A 247 -13.08 -10.98 26.22
CA PRO A 247 -13.12 -12.25 26.94
C PRO A 247 -13.73 -12.10 28.33
N ASP A 248 -14.55 -13.07 28.74
CA ASP A 248 -14.93 -13.28 30.13
C ASP A 248 -14.10 -14.40 30.78
N ALA A 249 -13.62 -14.18 32.00
CA ALA A 249 -12.71 -15.10 32.69
C ALA A 249 -13.39 -16.42 33.12
N THR A 250 -14.72 -16.47 33.14
CA THR A 250 -15.51 -17.60 33.66
C THR A 250 -16.17 -18.41 32.55
N THR A 251 -16.75 -17.75 31.55
CA THR A 251 -17.56 -18.42 30.50
C THR A 251 -16.73 -18.75 29.26
N THR A 252 -15.86 -17.85 28.80
CA THR A 252 -15.01 -18.08 27.60
C THR A 252 -14.19 -19.38 27.69
N PRO A 253 -13.50 -19.69 28.80
CA PRO A 253 -12.75 -20.95 28.89
C PRO A 253 -13.63 -22.21 28.79
N THR A 254 -14.90 -22.11 29.23
CA THR A 254 -15.88 -23.21 29.12
C THR A 254 -16.33 -23.40 27.68
N LEU A 255 -16.52 -22.29 26.94
CA LEU A 255 -16.79 -22.34 25.50
C LEU A 255 -15.62 -22.98 24.75
N LEU A 256 -14.38 -22.53 24.99
CA LEU A 256 -13.18 -23.08 24.34
C LEU A 256 -13.03 -24.59 24.53
N ASN A 257 -13.31 -25.11 25.73
CA ASN A 257 -13.31 -26.56 25.97
C ASN A 257 -14.30 -27.30 25.06
N SER A 258 -15.44 -26.68 24.76
CA SER A 258 -16.46 -27.27 23.88
C SER A 258 -16.05 -27.19 22.42
N LEU A 259 -15.54 -26.04 21.97
CA LEU A 259 -15.03 -25.85 20.61
C LEU A 259 -13.88 -26.81 20.29
N GLU A 260 -12.95 -26.99 21.22
CA GLU A 260 -11.83 -27.93 21.10
C GLU A 260 -12.31 -29.38 20.97
N LYS A 261 -13.24 -29.80 21.84
CA LYS A 261 -13.85 -31.13 21.79
C LYS A 261 -14.52 -31.40 20.45
N ASP A 262 -15.16 -30.37 19.91
CA ASP A 262 -15.88 -30.45 18.66
C ASP A 262 -14.98 -30.20 17.43
N ASN A 263 -13.71 -29.80 17.61
CA ASN A 263 -12.79 -29.43 16.54
C ASN A 263 -13.42 -28.41 15.57
N VAL A 264 -13.94 -27.32 16.15
CA VAL A 264 -14.57 -26.20 15.44
C VAL A 264 -13.83 -24.92 15.74
N ASN A 265 -13.58 -24.11 14.72
CA ASN A 265 -13.06 -22.76 14.87
C ASN A 265 -14.16 -21.71 14.66
N VAL A 266 -14.08 -20.63 15.44
CA VAL A 266 -15.06 -19.53 15.47
C VAL A 266 -14.36 -18.17 15.35
N THR A 267 -15.14 -17.09 15.34
CA THR A 267 -14.60 -15.72 15.41
C THR A 267 -15.08 -15.01 16.67
N PHE A 268 -14.14 -14.57 17.50
CA PHE A 268 -14.39 -13.70 18.66
C PHE A 268 -14.24 -12.24 18.27
N PHE A 269 -15.20 -11.41 18.63
CA PHE A 269 -15.11 -9.96 18.59
C PHE A 269 -15.01 -9.46 20.02
N GLU A 270 -13.79 -9.11 20.43
CA GLU A 270 -13.49 -8.81 21.83
C GLU A 270 -13.41 -7.31 22.12
N ILE A 271 -13.87 -6.93 23.32
CA ILE A 271 -13.77 -5.57 23.82
C ILE A 271 -12.37 -5.36 24.39
N GLY A 272 -11.66 -4.33 23.90
CA GLY A 272 -10.28 -4.07 24.30
C GLY A 272 -10.07 -3.84 25.80
N SER A 273 -11.04 -3.25 26.50
CA SER A 273 -10.97 -3.08 27.96
C SER A 273 -11.14 -4.38 28.76
N SER A 274 -11.70 -5.44 28.16
CA SER A 274 -11.91 -6.75 28.78
C SER A 274 -10.66 -7.65 28.71
N ILE A 275 -9.68 -7.30 27.85
CA ILE A 275 -8.46 -8.10 27.63
C ILE A 275 -7.50 -8.08 28.82
N ALA A 276 -7.44 -6.95 29.56
CA ALA A 276 -6.46 -6.78 30.64
C ALA A 276 -6.69 -7.82 31.76
N GLY A 277 -5.70 -8.69 31.98
CA GLY A 277 -5.80 -9.82 32.93
C GLY A 277 -6.36 -11.12 32.34
N ASN A 278 -6.84 -11.08 31.09
CA ASN A 278 -7.37 -12.21 30.34
C ASN A 278 -6.49 -12.59 29.13
N GLU A 279 -5.25 -12.09 29.04
CA GLU A 279 -4.37 -12.30 27.88
C GLU A 279 -4.05 -13.79 27.63
N ALA A 280 -4.18 -14.64 28.64
CA ALA A 280 -4.03 -16.08 28.51
C ALA A 280 -5.20 -16.73 27.72
N ILE A 281 -6.40 -16.15 27.79
CA ILE A 281 -7.59 -16.63 27.06
C ILE A 281 -7.40 -16.37 25.57
N LEU A 282 -7.05 -15.14 25.18
CA LEU A 282 -6.75 -14.78 23.78
C LEU A 282 -5.65 -15.66 23.14
N LYS A 283 -4.62 -15.97 23.93
CA LYS A 283 -3.54 -16.85 23.46
C LYS A 283 -4.04 -18.28 23.24
N ARG A 284 -4.99 -18.74 24.06
CA ARG A 284 -5.63 -20.05 23.90
C ARG A 284 -6.51 -20.07 22.65
N GLU A 285 -7.42 -19.12 22.50
CA GLU A 285 -8.24 -18.94 21.28
C GLU A 285 -7.37 -19.01 20.01
N THR A 286 -6.28 -18.24 20.00
CA THR A 286 -5.34 -18.23 18.88
C THR A 286 -4.67 -19.59 18.65
N ALA A 287 -4.27 -20.28 19.72
CA ALA A 287 -3.62 -21.58 19.65
C ALA A 287 -4.58 -22.69 19.17
N ASP A 288 -5.86 -22.58 19.52
CA ASP A 288 -6.93 -23.50 19.15
C ASP A 288 -7.41 -23.24 17.69
N GLY A 289 -6.97 -22.14 17.08
CA GLY A 289 -7.16 -21.82 15.67
C GLY A 289 -8.29 -20.82 15.39
N ASP A 290 -8.88 -20.25 16.45
CA ASP A 290 -9.93 -19.25 16.35
C ASP A 290 -9.41 -17.93 15.80
N GLN A 291 -10.35 -17.12 15.29
CA GLN A 291 -10.08 -15.77 14.85
C GLN A 291 -10.49 -14.77 15.93
N ILE A 292 -9.64 -13.78 16.21
CA ILE A 292 -9.95 -12.71 17.16
C ILE A 292 -9.91 -11.37 16.42
N CYS A 293 -10.94 -10.56 16.63
CA CYS A 293 -11.13 -9.27 15.97
C CYS A 293 -11.62 -8.22 16.98
N SER A 294 -11.53 -6.94 16.62
CA SER A 294 -11.90 -5.83 17.50
C SER A 294 -13.42 -5.69 17.63
N HIS A 295 -13.92 -5.60 18.86
CA HIS A 295 -15.27 -5.12 19.19
C HIS A 295 -15.22 -3.76 19.88
N THR A 296 -14.30 -2.89 19.46
CA THR A 296 -14.00 -1.57 20.05
C THR A 296 -13.35 -1.65 21.43
N TRP A 297 -13.02 -0.50 22.03
CA TRP A 297 -12.30 -0.47 23.29
C TRP A 297 -13.25 -0.52 24.50
N THR A 298 -14.35 0.23 24.47
CA THR A 298 -15.34 0.28 25.57
C THR A 298 -16.80 0.09 25.12
N HIS A 299 -17.02 -0.54 23.96
CA HIS A 299 -18.35 -0.83 23.43
C HIS A 299 -19.28 0.40 23.16
N PRO A 300 -18.79 1.57 22.69
CA PRO A 300 -19.67 2.69 22.36
C PRO A 300 -20.37 2.49 21.01
N GLN A 301 -21.55 3.09 20.85
CA GLN A 301 -22.20 3.18 19.55
C GLN A 301 -21.40 4.10 18.61
N LEU A 302 -20.68 3.53 17.64
CA LEU A 302 -19.70 4.27 16.82
C LEU A 302 -20.30 5.42 15.99
N THR A 303 -21.55 5.29 15.55
CA THR A 303 -22.25 6.35 14.79
C THR A 303 -22.53 7.62 15.61
N SER A 304 -22.45 7.54 16.94
CA SER A 304 -22.59 8.69 17.83
C SER A 304 -21.26 9.46 18.02
N LEU A 305 -20.15 8.88 17.58
CA LEU A 305 -18.82 9.42 17.80
C LEU A 305 -18.33 10.25 16.61
N SER A 306 -17.31 11.08 16.85
CA SER A 306 -16.51 11.64 15.77
C SER A 306 -15.69 10.55 15.08
N SER A 307 -15.36 10.72 13.80
CA SER A 307 -14.52 9.76 13.04
C SER A 307 -13.20 9.44 13.75
N ALA A 308 -12.54 10.44 14.38
CA ALA A 308 -11.30 10.22 15.11
C ALA A 308 -11.50 9.39 16.40
N ALA A 309 -12.63 9.58 17.08
CA ALA A 309 -12.96 8.79 18.27
C ALA A 309 -13.34 7.34 17.90
N ALA A 310 -14.12 7.14 16.82
CA ALA A 310 -14.41 5.82 16.30
C ALA A 310 -13.14 5.07 15.86
N ASN A 311 -12.22 5.76 15.16
CA ASN A 311 -10.92 5.17 14.81
C ASN A 311 -10.13 4.74 16.05
N LEU A 312 -10.09 5.57 17.09
CA LEU A 312 -9.36 5.25 18.32
C LEU A 312 -9.97 4.04 19.05
N GLU A 313 -11.29 3.98 19.15
CA GLU A 313 -12.01 2.83 19.74
C GLU A 313 -11.66 1.52 19.03
N ILE A 314 -11.72 1.51 17.70
CA ILE A 314 -11.45 0.31 16.89
C ILE A 314 -9.97 -0.09 16.97
N THR A 315 -9.08 0.86 16.66
CA THR A 315 -7.65 0.57 16.49
C THR A 315 -6.95 0.28 17.81
N ARG A 316 -7.40 0.86 18.93
CA ARG A 316 -6.79 0.58 20.23
C ARG A 316 -7.02 -0.87 20.65
N ALA A 317 -8.23 -1.40 20.46
CA ALA A 317 -8.53 -2.80 20.73
C ALA A 317 -7.80 -3.73 19.73
N ALA A 318 -7.88 -3.43 18.42
CA ALA A 318 -7.19 -4.22 17.39
C ALA A 318 -5.67 -4.32 17.66
N ASN A 319 -5.01 -3.20 17.98
CA ASN A 319 -3.57 -3.20 18.27
C ASN A 319 -3.21 -4.04 19.50
N LEU A 320 -4.06 -4.05 20.53
CA LEU A 320 -3.83 -4.87 21.72
C LEU A 320 -4.00 -6.36 21.39
N ILE A 321 -5.03 -6.72 20.61
CA ILE A 321 -5.23 -8.08 20.11
C ILE A 321 -3.99 -8.53 19.34
N THR A 322 -3.51 -7.73 18.37
CA THR A 322 -2.29 -8.02 17.61
C THR A 322 -1.07 -8.18 18.51
N GLN A 323 -0.93 -7.34 19.54
CA GLN A 323 0.18 -7.42 20.49
C GLN A 323 0.17 -8.71 21.32
N VAL A 324 -1.01 -9.19 21.73
CA VAL A 324 -1.16 -10.38 22.58
C VAL A 324 -1.07 -11.68 21.79
N THR A 325 -1.66 -11.69 20.59
CA THR A 325 -1.93 -12.91 19.81
C THR A 325 -1.04 -13.06 18.58
N GLY A 326 -0.55 -11.95 18.04
CA GLY A 326 0.07 -11.91 16.71
C GLY A 326 -0.94 -11.95 15.54
N GLN A 327 -2.24 -12.04 15.80
CA GLN A 327 -3.28 -11.93 14.77
C GLN A 327 -3.54 -10.47 14.41
N ASP A 328 -3.41 -10.12 13.12
CA ASP A 328 -3.62 -8.75 12.63
C ASP A 328 -4.68 -8.73 11.50
N TRP A 329 -5.92 -9.03 11.87
CA TRP A 329 -7.03 -9.04 10.93
C TRP A 329 -7.62 -7.63 10.73
N PRO A 330 -7.88 -7.19 9.49
CA PRO A 330 -8.43 -5.87 9.22
C PRO A 330 -9.96 -5.83 9.40
N PHE A 331 -10.46 -6.41 10.51
CA PHE A 331 -11.88 -6.51 10.83
C PHE A 331 -12.21 -5.95 12.20
N TYR A 332 -13.40 -5.37 12.30
CA TYR A 332 -14.04 -5.03 13.56
C TYR A 332 -15.53 -5.28 13.45
N ARG A 333 -16.20 -5.55 14.58
CA ARG A 333 -17.66 -5.53 14.66
C ARG A 333 -18.10 -4.26 15.37
N PRO A 334 -18.94 -3.41 14.75
CA PRO A 334 -19.46 -2.22 15.41
C PRO A 334 -20.50 -2.62 16.49
N PRO A 335 -20.38 -2.12 17.73
CA PRO A 335 -21.41 -2.28 18.75
C PRO A 335 -22.79 -1.87 18.23
N TYR A 336 -23.82 -2.67 18.54
CA TYR A 336 -25.22 -2.43 18.14
C TYR A 336 -25.43 -2.35 16.62
N GLU A 337 -24.57 -3.01 15.83
CA GLU A 337 -24.53 -2.93 14.36
C GLU A 337 -24.37 -1.50 13.82
N ALA A 338 -23.95 -0.56 14.68
CA ALA A 338 -24.04 0.86 14.39
C ALA A 338 -22.88 1.30 13.49
N VAL A 339 -23.09 1.20 12.17
CA VAL A 339 -22.13 1.59 11.15
C VAL A 339 -22.75 2.53 10.11
N ASN A 340 -21.94 3.46 9.62
CA ASN A 340 -22.27 4.31 8.48
C ASN A 340 -20.98 4.64 7.70
N GLN A 341 -21.09 5.36 6.58
CA GLN A 341 -19.91 5.69 5.76
C GLN A 341 -18.83 6.47 6.53
N THR A 342 -19.20 7.29 7.52
CA THR A 342 -18.23 8.01 8.35
C THR A 342 -17.42 7.06 9.23
N VAL A 343 -18.07 6.01 9.79
CA VAL A 343 -17.43 4.96 10.57
C VAL A 343 -16.56 4.07 9.66
N LEU A 344 -17.09 3.61 8.52
CA LEU A 344 -16.32 2.80 7.55
C LEU A 344 -15.04 3.51 7.07
N ASN A 345 -15.13 4.82 6.83
CA ASN A 345 -13.98 5.63 6.39
C ASN A 345 -13.06 6.07 7.54
N SER A 346 -13.42 5.75 8.80
CA SER A 346 -12.61 6.15 9.96
C SER A 346 -11.33 5.33 10.09
N VAL A 347 -11.28 4.12 9.55
CA VAL A 347 -10.18 3.17 9.70
C VAL A 347 -10.00 2.34 8.42
N ASN A 348 -8.77 1.93 8.12
CA ASN A 348 -8.47 1.01 6.99
C ASN A 348 -8.76 -0.45 7.38
N MET A 349 -9.98 -0.70 7.86
CA MET A 349 -10.50 -2.01 8.24
C MET A 349 -11.94 -2.12 7.71
N SER A 350 -12.56 -3.28 7.90
CA SER A 350 -13.93 -3.55 7.44
C SER A 350 -14.82 -3.90 8.62
N ALA A 351 -16.07 -3.45 8.57
CA ALA A 351 -17.08 -3.88 9.52
C ALA A 351 -17.54 -5.30 9.20
N VAL A 352 -17.77 -6.11 10.22
CA VAL A 352 -18.40 -7.42 10.12
C VAL A 352 -19.59 -7.44 11.05
N ASN A 353 -20.78 -7.35 10.47
CA ASN A 353 -22.04 -7.56 11.17
C ASN A 353 -22.47 -9.04 11.07
N TYR A 354 -23.75 -9.31 11.25
CA TYR A 354 -24.35 -10.64 11.23
C TYR A 354 -25.71 -10.57 10.53
N ASP A 355 -26.19 -11.72 10.06
CA ASP A 355 -27.53 -11.88 9.47
C ASP A 355 -28.41 -12.82 10.30
N VAL A 356 -27.85 -13.50 11.30
CA VAL A 356 -28.57 -14.31 12.28
C VAL A 356 -28.28 -13.80 13.69
N ASP A 357 -29.22 -13.09 14.29
CA ASP A 357 -29.20 -12.75 15.72
C ASP A 357 -29.84 -13.87 16.53
N THR A 358 -29.14 -14.37 17.55
CA THR A 358 -29.72 -15.34 18.49
C THR A 358 -30.54 -14.67 19.60
N GLU A 359 -30.44 -13.35 19.74
CA GLU A 359 -31.01 -12.54 20.81
C GLU A 359 -30.66 -13.04 22.22
N ASP A 360 -29.55 -13.76 22.36
CA ASP A 360 -29.12 -14.40 23.59
C ASP A 360 -28.90 -13.43 24.75
N TRP A 361 -28.57 -12.18 24.47
CA TRP A 361 -28.50 -11.07 25.42
C TRP A 361 -29.85 -10.71 26.08
N LYS A 362 -30.99 -11.15 25.53
CA LYS A 362 -32.33 -11.01 26.13
C LYS A 362 -32.75 -12.21 26.98
N ASP A 363 -32.05 -13.32 26.84
CA ASP A 363 -32.43 -14.60 27.40
C ASP A 363 -31.74 -14.89 28.74
N SER A 364 -32.11 -16.02 29.34
CA SER A 364 -31.49 -16.55 30.56
C SER A 364 -31.34 -18.08 30.56
N THR A 365 -31.67 -18.73 29.44
CA THR A 365 -31.59 -20.19 29.27
C THR A 365 -31.13 -20.52 27.85
N SER A 366 -30.54 -21.70 27.64
CA SER A 366 -29.92 -22.07 26.35
C SER A 366 -30.92 -22.45 25.25
N ALA A 367 -32.14 -22.84 25.61
CA ALA A 367 -33.11 -23.37 24.64
C ALA A 367 -33.60 -22.32 23.62
N PRO A 368 -33.94 -21.07 24.01
CA PRO A 368 -34.26 -20.01 23.05
C PRO A 368 -33.09 -19.68 22.12
N VAL A 369 -31.87 -19.56 22.67
CA VAL A 369 -30.64 -19.31 21.91
C VAL A 369 -30.40 -20.37 20.84
N TYR A 370 -30.51 -21.65 21.23
CA TYR A 370 -30.43 -22.77 20.30
C TYR A 370 -31.51 -22.65 19.21
N ALA A 371 -32.77 -22.41 19.59
CA ALA A 371 -33.87 -22.32 18.64
C ALA A 371 -33.67 -21.19 17.62
N ALA A 372 -33.21 -20.03 18.07
CA ALA A 372 -32.93 -18.87 17.21
C ALA A 372 -31.78 -19.18 16.23
N ALA A 373 -30.66 -19.72 16.74
CA ALA A 373 -29.52 -20.11 15.89
C ALA A 373 -29.93 -21.13 14.81
N MET A 374 -30.72 -22.15 15.19
CA MET A 374 -31.19 -23.16 14.24
C MET A 374 -32.21 -22.62 13.24
N ALA A 375 -33.05 -21.67 13.64
CA ALA A 375 -34.05 -21.06 12.77
C ALA A 375 -33.40 -20.14 11.72
N GLY A 376 -32.33 -19.44 12.08
CA GLY A 376 -31.60 -18.55 11.17
C GLY A 376 -30.55 -19.26 10.32
N ALA A 377 -30.13 -20.48 10.65
CA ALA A 377 -29.01 -21.14 9.97
C ALA A 377 -29.25 -21.39 8.46
N HIS A 378 -28.48 -20.72 7.62
CA HIS A 378 -28.35 -20.99 6.18
C HIS A 378 -26.88 -21.06 5.75
N ASP A 379 -26.63 -21.55 4.53
CA ASP A 379 -25.29 -21.48 3.93
C ASP A 379 -24.87 -20.02 3.79
N GLY A 380 -23.71 -19.66 4.33
CA GLY A 380 -23.24 -18.28 4.33
C GLY A 380 -23.59 -17.49 5.60
N ALA A 381 -24.33 -18.04 6.56
CA ALA A 381 -24.74 -17.28 7.74
C ALA A 381 -23.53 -16.90 8.63
N ILE A 382 -23.59 -15.67 9.16
CA ILE A 382 -22.79 -15.19 10.28
C ILE A 382 -23.73 -15.06 11.48
N VAL A 383 -23.53 -15.92 12.48
CA VAL A 383 -24.40 -16.03 13.66
C VAL A 383 -23.81 -15.23 14.81
N LEU A 384 -24.58 -14.28 15.35
CA LEU A 384 -24.25 -13.53 16.56
C LEU A 384 -24.63 -14.31 17.82
N MET A 385 -23.66 -14.45 18.71
CA MET A 385 -23.81 -14.90 20.10
C MET A 385 -22.90 -14.05 21.00
N HIS A 386 -23.03 -14.16 22.31
CA HIS A 386 -22.18 -13.50 23.30
C HIS A 386 -21.59 -14.55 24.25
N ASP A 387 -20.27 -14.67 24.31
CA ASP A 387 -19.59 -15.66 25.15
C ASP A 387 -19.52 -15.27 26.62
N ILE A 388 -19.97 -14.06 26.97
CA ILE A 388 -20.11 -13.57 28.35
C ILE A 388 -21.34 -14.14 29.08
N HIS A 389 -22.16 -14.96 28.41
CA HIS A 389 -23.41 -15.50 28.92
C HIS A 389 -23.35 -17.03 29.08
N PRO A 390 -23.57 -17.59 30.30
CA PRO A 390 -23.53 -19.04 30.51
C PRO A 390 -24.53 -19.83 29.67
N TRP A 391 -25.70 -19.25 29.36
CA TRP A 391 -26.71 -19.92 28.52
C TRP A 391 -26.30 -19.96 27.04
N SER A 392 -25.61 -18.95 26.54
CA SER A 392 -25.04 -18.93 25.19
C SER A 392 -23.93 -19.97 25.05
N VAL A 393 -23.02 -20.02 26.04
CA VAL A 393 -21.97 -21.04 26.12
C VAL A 393 -22.56 -22.46 26.21
N ALA A 394 -23.66 -22.63 26.94
CA ALA A 394 -24.35 -23.92 27.04
C ALA A 394 -25.12 -24.31 25.75
N ALA A 395 -25.55 -23.34 24.95
CA ALA A 395 -26.24 -23.58 23.67
C ALA A 395 -25.26 -23.97 22.55
N ALA A 396 -24.05 -23.41 22.53
CA ALA A 396 -23.08 -23.57 21.45
C ALA A 396 -22.80 -25.05 21.06
N PRO A 397 -22.55 -26.01 21.98
CA PRO A 397 -22.31 -27.40 21.61
C PRO A 397 -23.51 -28.03 20.89
N GLN A 398 -24.74 -27.74 21.34
CA GLN A 398 -25.97 -28.27 20.74
C GLN A 398 -26.17 -27.73 19.32
N VAL A 399 -25.89 -26.44 19.13
CA VAL A 399 -25.92 -25.78 17.81
C VAL A 399 -24.89 -26.43 16.88
N ILE A 400 -23.65 -26.60 17.36
CA ILE A 400 -22.56 -27.21 16.60
C ILE A 400 -22.91 -28.62 16.14
N ASP A 401 -23.34 -29.49 17.07
CA ASP A 401 -23.72 -30.87 16.77
C ASP A 401 -24.85 -30.93 15.73
N SER A 402 -25.89 -30.12 15.93
CA SER A 402 -27.07 -30.10 15.05
C SER A 402 -26.72 -29.65 13.64
N LEU A 403 -25.88 -28.61 13.49
CA LEU A 403 -25.49 -28.08 12.19
C LEU A 403 -24.48 -29.00 11.48
N LYS A 404 -23.56 -29.64 12.20
CA LYS A 404 -22.70 -30.69 11.62
C LYS A 404 -23.54 -31.84 11.07
N ALA A 405 -24.55 -32.28 11.80
CA ALA A 405 -25.48 -33.32 11.33
C ALA A 405 -26.24 -32.89 10.06
N GLN A 406 -26.41 -31.60 9.83
CA GLN A 406 -27.00 -31.01 8.62
C GLN A 406 -25.98 -30.70 7.51
N GLY A 407 -24.72 -31.14 7.67
CA GLY A 407 -23.66 -30.99 6.67
C GLY A 407 -23.01 -29.60 6.62
N TYR A 408 -23.16 -28.78 7.65
CA TYR A 408 -22.44 -27.50 7.74
C TYR A 408 -20.96 -27.71 8.07
N THR A 409 -20.12 -26.90 7.44
CA THR A 409 -18.71 -26.72 7.78
C THR A 409 -18.58 -25.40 8.52
N PHE A 410 -18.08 -25.46 9.75
CA PHE A 410 -17.80 -24.27 10.54
C PHE A 410 -16.53 -23.59 10.04
N VAL A 411 -16.59 -22.28 9.92
CA VAL A 411 -15.50 -21.44 9.42
C VAL A 411 -15.42 -20.14 10.22
N THR A 412 -14.24 -19.54 10.27
CA THR A 412 -14.08 -18.17 10.74
C THR A 412 -14.62 -17.18 9.70
N VAL A 413 -14.86 -15.94 10.12
CA VAL A 413 -15.29 -14.86 9.22
C VAL A 413 -14.33 -14.67 8.05
N SER A 414 -13.01 -14.70 8.29
CA SER A 414 -12.02 -14.60 7.20
C SER A 414 -12.19 -15.71 6.16
N GLN A 415 -12.31 -16.96 6.62
CA GLN A 415 -12.50 -18.11 5.74
C GLN A 415 -13.79 -17.98 4.91
N LEU A 416 -14.88 -17.52 5.54
CA LEU A 416 -16.16 -17.33 4.90
C LEU A 416 -16.10 -16.23 3.82
N ILE A 417 -15.50 -15.08 4.13
CA ILE A 417 -15.29 -13.98 3.17
C ILE A 417 -14.49 -14.47 1.96
N TYR A 418 -13.36 -15.15 2.17
CA TYR A 418 -12.57 -15.72 1.08
C TYR A 418 -13.36 -16.73 0.24
N ALA A 419 -14.19 -17.55 0.87
CA ALA A 419 -15.00 -18.57 0.21
C ALA A 419 -16.20 -18.01 -0.57
N ARG A 420 -16.75 -16.85 -0.18
CA ARG A 420 -18.03 -16.32 -0.73
C ARG A 420 -17.89 -15.00 -1.47
N SER A 421 -17.19 -14.02 -0.89
CA SER A 421 -16.96 -12.70 -1.51
C SER A 421 -15.61 -12.57 -2.25
N GLY A 422 -14.67 -13.48 -1.98
CA GLY A 422 -13.32 -13.40 -2.49
C GLY A 422 -12.40 -12.58 -1.59
N ALA A 423 -11.61 -11.67 -2.17
CA ALA A 423 -10.63 -10.92 -1.39
C ALA A 423 -11.28 -9.99 -0.36
N ILE A 424 -10.60 -9.77 0.76
CA ILE A 424 -11.01 -8.80 1.78
C ILE A 424 -11.02 -7.40 1.17
N GLN A 425 -12.14 -6.68 1.31
CA GLN A 425 -12.35 -5.33 0.84
C GLN A 425 -12.37 -4.37 2.01
N ILE A 426 -11.42 -3.43 2.06
CA ILE A 426 -11.36 -2.42 3.12
C ILE A 426 -12.50 -1.42 3.00
N HIS A 427 -12.99 -0.89 4.13
CA HIS A 427 -14.16 0.00 4.21
C HIS A 427 -15.48 -0.64 3.78
N HIS A 428 -15.53 -1.97 3.76
CA HIS A 428 -16.75 -2.73 3.48
C HIS A 428 -17.51 -3.04 4.78
N ASP A 429 -18.81 -3.30 4.64
CA ASP A 429 -19.69 -3.79 5.70
C ASP A 429 -20.20 -5.18 5.32
N TYR A 430 -19.66 -6.21 5.97
CA TYR A 430 -19.98 -7.61 5.69
C TYR A 430 -21.16 -8.08 6.54
N PHE A 431 -22.13 -8.69 5.89
CA PHE A 431 -23.19 -9.53 6.47
C PHE A 431 -23.01 -10.96 5.95
N GLY A 432 -23.83 -11.92 6.39
CA GLY A 432 -23.86 -13.23 5.74
C GLY A 432 -24.36 -13.17 4.28
N TRP A 433 -24.36 -14.33 3.62
CA TRP A 433 -24.52 -14.45 2.16
C TRP A 433 -25.82 -15.09 1.70
#